data_AF-A0A7D5E7S2-F1
#
_entry.id   AF-A0A7D5E7S2-F1
#
_cell.length_a   1.000
_cell.length_b   1.000
_cell.length_c   1.000
_cell.angle_alpha   90.00
_cell.angle_beta   90.00
_cell.angle_gamma   90.00
#
_symmetry.space_group_name_H-M   'P 1'
#
loop_
_entity.id
_entity.type
_entity.pdbx_description
1 polymer ?
#
loop_
_entity_poly.entity_id
_entity_poly.type
_entity_poly.pdbx_seq_one_letter_code
_entity_poly.pdbx_strand_id
1 'polypeptide(L)' 'MEKEERKIVVDIERKRVRITISHGEDEEILKLSLDEARDLEEKLNSTIEDYSQRQNLRID' A
#
# COMPACT_ATOMS: atom_id res chain seq x y z
N MET A 1 -3.15 8.21 24.59
CA MET A 1 -2.30 8.46 23.42
C MET A 1 -3.04 7.89 22.24
N GLU A 2 -3.73 8.73 21.48
CA GLU A 2 -4.30 8.33 20.20
C GLU A 2 -3.14 7.78 19.37
N LYS A 3 -3.20 6.50 18.98
CA LYS A 3 -2.29 5.98 17.98
C LYS A 3 -2.57 6.82 16.74
N GLU A 4 -1.62 7.63 16.29
CA GLU A 4 -1.71 8.32 15.01
C GLU A 4 -2.08 7.28 13.96
N GLU A 5 -3.34 7.33 13.51
CA GLU A 5 -3.91 6.32 12.64
C GLU A 5 -3.23 6.48 11.27
N ARG A 6 -2.42 5.50 10.89
CA ARG A 6 -1.87 5.46 9.54
C ARG A 6 -3.03 5.43 8.56
N LYS A 7 -3.07 6.41 7.65
CA LYS A 7 -4.11 6.51 6.64
C LYS A 7 -3.48 6.35 5.26
N ILE A 8 -3.98 5.38 4.50
CA ILE A 8 -3.59 5.18 3.10
C ILE A 8 -4.78 5.59 2.23
N VAL A 9 -4.56 6.49 1.28
CA VAL A 9 -5.57 6.95 0.31
C VAL A 9 -5.03 6.70 -1.08
N VAL A 10 -5.86 6.12 -1.95
CA VAL A 10 -5.54 5.91 -3.36
C VAL A 10 -6.58 6.63 -4.21
N ASP A 11 -6.13 7.52 -5.10
CA ASP A 11 -7.00 8.31 -5.97
C ASP A 11 -6.41 8.54 -7.37
N ILE A 12 -7.19 9.14 -8.27
CA ILE A 12 -6.77 9.43 -9.64
C ILE A 12 -6.48 10.93 -9.75
N GLU A 13 -5.22 11.27 -10.02
CA GLU A 13 -4.80 12.65 -10.32
C GLU A 13 -4.46 12.75 -11.82
N ARG A 14 -5.39 13.32 -12.60
CA ARG A 14 -5.29 13.46 -14.07
C ARG A 14 -5.19 12.09 -14.77
N LYS A 15 -3.97 11.66 -15.08
CA LYS A 15 -3.64 10.38 -15.76
C LYS A 15 -2.69 9.51 -14.94
N ARG A 16 -2.58 9.79 -13.63
CA ARG A 16 -1.71 9.08 -12.69
C ARG A 16 -2.54 8.53 -11.53
N VAL A 17 -2.11 7.40 -11.00
CA VAL A 17 -2.59 6.88 -9.72
C VAL A 17 -1.78 7.56 -8.63
N ARG A 18 -2.45 8.25 -7.71
CA ARG A 18 -1.83 8.86 -6.54
C ARG A 18 -2.08 7.99 -5.32
N ILE A 19 -1.03 7.69 -4.59
CA ILE A 19 -1.09 7.02 -3.30
C ILE A 19 -0.55 8.01 -2.27
N THR A 20 -1.37 8.33 -1.28
CA THR A 20 -0.98 9.14 -0.13
C THR A 20 -0.94 8.23 1.09
N ILE A 21 0.18 8.24 1.80
CA ILE A 21 0.37 7.54 3.07
C ILE A 21 0.63 8.60 4.14
N SER A 22 -0.27 8.73 5.11
CA SER A 22 -0.17 9.70 6.20
C SER A 22 0.20 9.00 7.51
N HIS A 23 1.15 9.60 8.24
CA HIS A 23 1.71 9.14 9.51
C HIS A 23 1.76 10.31 10.51
N GLY A 24 0.66 10.58 11.20
CA GLY A 24 0.59 11.73 12.10
C GLY A 24 0.73 13.04 11.33
N GLU A 25 1.82 13.78 11.58
CA GLU A 25 2.18 15.00 10.86
C GLU A 25 2.92 14.75 9.53
N ASP A 26 3.44 13.54 9.31
CA ASP A 26 4.19 13.19 8.11
C ASP A 26 3.27 12.65 6.99
N GLU A 27 3.59 13.02 5.74
CA GLU A 27 2.87 12.54 4.55
C GLU A 27 3.86 12.13 3.45
N GLU A 28 3.64 10.94 2.89
CA GLU A 28 4.32 10.47 1.68
C GLU A 28 3.33 10.38 0.52
N ILE A 29 3.69 10.99 -0.61
CA ILE A 29 2.87 10.99 -1.84
C ILE A 29 3.63 10.33 -2.97
N LEU A 30 3.05 9.27 -3.52
CA LEU A 30 3.54 8.55 -4.69
C LEU A 30 2.61 8.83 -5.87
N LYS A 31 3.15 9.20 -7.02
CA LYS A 31 2.39 9.45 -8.27
C LYS A 31 2.86 8.51 -9.36
N LEU A 32 2.11 7.43 -9.55
CA LEU A 32 2.43 6.36 -10.47
C LEU A 32 1.72 6.56 -11.81
N SER A 33 2.39 6.20 -12.90
CA SER A 33 1.70 5.89 -14.15
C SER A 33 0.81 4.65 -13.98
N LEU A 34 -0.08 4.40 -14.94
CA LEU A 34 -0.95 3.22 -14.90
C LEU A 34 -0.15 1.91 -14.89
N ASP A 35 0.95 1.84 -15.63
CA ASP A 35 1.78 0.63 -15.71
C ASP A 35 2.55 0.40 -14.41
N GLU A 36 3.11 1.45 -13.81
CA GLU A 36 3.75 1.38 -12.48
C GLU A 36 2.75 1.00 -11.38
N ALA A 37 1.51 1.48 -11.46
CA ALA A 37 0.46 1.13 -10.51
C ALA A 37 0.06 -0.35 -10.61
N ARG A 38 0.00 -0.91 -11.82
CA ARG A 38 -0.27 -2.34 -12.05
C ARG A 38 0.86 -3.22 -11.54
N ASP A 39 2.11 -2.84 -11.82
CA ASP A 39 3.28 -3.56 -11.31
C ASP A 39 3.32 -3.54 -9.77
N LEU A 40 2.96 -2.41 -9.15
CA LEU A 40 2.85 -2.31 -7.69
C LEU A 40 1.72 -3.20 -7.14
N GLU A 41 0.54 -3.22 -7.78
CA GLU A 41 -0.58 -4.08 -7.40
C GLU A 41 -0.18 -5.57 -7.40
N GLU A 42 0.48 -6.03 -8.45
CA GLU A 42 0.93 -7.42 -8.59
C GLU A 42 1.92 -7.79 -7.47
N LYS A 43 2.93 -6.95 -7.24
CA LYS A 43 3.94 -7.16 -6.18
C LYS A 43 3.33 -7.15 -4.78
N LEU A 44 2.37 -6.24 -4.53
CA LEU A 44 1.68 -6.18 -3.24
C LEU A 44 0.86 -7.44 -3.00
N ASN A 45 0.08 -7.89 -3.98
CA ASN A 45 -0.73 -9.10 -3.86
C ASN A 45 0.13 -10.34 -3.62
N SER A 46 1.20 -10.52 -4.40
CA SER A 46 2.14 -11.63 -4.20
C SER A 46 2.79 -11.60 -2.81
N THR A 47 3.21 -10.42 -2.33
CA THR A 47 3.82 -10.28 -0.99
C THR A 47 2.82 -10.58 0.13
N ILE A 48 1.55 -10.16 -0.02
CA ILE A 48 0.49 -10.44 0.94
C ILE A 48 0.19 -11.94 0.98
N GLU A 49 0.12 -12.60 -0.17
CA GLU A 49 -0.09 -14.04 -0.27
C GLU A 49 1.03 -14.81 0.43
N ASP A 50 2.29 -14.49 0.11
CA ASP A 50 3.47 -15.06 0.75
C ASP A 50 3.43 -14.89 2.28
N TYR A 51 3.06 -13.70 2.75
CA TYR A 51 2.93 -13.42 4.18
C TYR A 51 1.85 -14.30 4.82
N SER A 52 0.69 -14.42 4.20
CA SER A 52 -0.44 -15.24 4.68
C SER A 52 -0.06 -16.72 4.76
N GLN A 53 0.60 -17.25 3.73
CA GLN A 53 1.08 -18.63 3.72
C GLN A 53 2.08 -18.89 4.86
N ARG A 54 3.01 -17.96 5.12
CA ARG A 54 3.98 -18.07 6.23
C ARG A 54 3.34 -18.01 7.62
N GLN A 55 2.26 -17.24 7.80
CA GLN A 55 1.52 -17.25 9.06
C GLN A 55 0.79 -18.58 9.28
N ASN A 56 0.22 -19.17 8.22
CA ASN A 56 -0.47 -20.46 8.30
C ASN A 56 0.48 -21.62 8.61
N LEU A 57 1.73 -21.57 8.14
CA LEU A 57 2.76 -22.57 8.49
C LEU A 57 3.22 -22.50 9.96
N ARG A 58 2.84 -21.46 10.72
CA ARG A 58 3.27 -21.24 12.11
C ARG A 58 2.24 -21.67 13.15
N ILE A 59 1.10 -22.22 12.71
CA ILE A 59 0.00 -22.72 13.56
C ILE A 59 -0.01 -24.27 13.62
N ASP A 60 1.02 -24.94 13.08
CA ASP A 60 1.31 -26.36 13.38
C ASP A 60 2.48 -26.47 14.35
#